data_AF-A0AAJ2ACI4-F1
#
_entry.id   AF-A0AAJ2ACI4-F1
#
_cell.length_a   1.000
_cell.length_b   1.000
_cell.length_c   1.000
_cell.angle_alpha   90.00
_cell.angle_beta   90.00
_cell.angle_gamma   90.00
#
_symmetry.space_group_name_H-M   'P 1'
#
loop_
_entity.id
_entity.type
_entity.pdbx_description
1 polymer ?
#
loop_
_entity_poly.entity_id
_entity_poly.type
_entity_poly.pdbx_seq_one_letter_code
_entity_poly.pdbx_strand_id
1 'polypeptide(L)' 'MTFAACQSGAGSAYLFNELVQLLYVTFFVQDAGYGDTDLIIYARAEAVLERGLQRAEVERLWELEAAELPSFQAVLQ' A
#
# COMPACT_ATOMS: atom_id res chain seq x y z
N MET A 1 5.14 -0.32 -10.98
CA MET A 1 4.01 -0.28 -11.94
C MET A 1 2.68 -0.45 -11.23
N THR A 2 2.58 -1.38 -10.27
CA THR A 2 1.39 -1.66 -9.45
C THR A 2 0.81 -0.43 -8.73
N PHE A 3 1.65 0.35 -8.03
CA PHE A 3 1.21 1.57 -7.33
C PHE A 3 0.68 2.66 -8.28
N ALA A 4 1.31 2.82 -9.45
CA ALA A 4 0.89 3.79 -10.46
C ALA A 4 -0.47 3.42 -11.09
N ALA A 5 -0.74 2.12 -11.27
CA ALA A 5 -2.02 1.64 -11.76
C ALA A 5 -3.16 1.87 -10.74
N CYS A 6 -2.90 1.67 -9.44
CA CYS A 6 -3.88 1.96 -8.37
C CYS A 6 -4.12 3.47 -8.17
N GLN A 7 -3.18 4.33 -8.61
CA GLN A 7 -3.37 5.79 -8.65
C GLN A 7 -4.23 6.26 -9.81
N SER A 8 -4.14 5.61 -10.97
CA SER A 8 -4.80 6.05 -12.20
C SER A 8 -6.18 5.41 -12.42
N GLY A 9 -6.76 4.80 -11.38
CA GLY A 9 -8.01 4.06 -11.47
C GLY A 9 -7.96 2.75 -12.24
N ALA A 10 -6.76 2.26 -12.56
CA ALA A 10 -6.55 1.01 -13.29
C ALA A 10 -6.14 -0.15 -12.36
N GLY A 11 -6.44 -0.03 -11.06
CA GLY A 11 -6.12 -1.07 -10.09
C GLY A 11 -7.00 -2.31 -10.27
N SER A 12 -6.60 -3.38 -9.58
CA SER A 12 -7.35 -4.63 -9.56
C SER A 12 -7.05 -5.39 -8.27
N ALA A 13 -7.82 -6.44 -8.00
CA ALA A 13 -7.56 -7.35 -6.88
C ALA A 13 -6.13 -7.90 -6.88
N TYR A 14 -5.62 -8.23 -8.07
CA TYR A 14 -4.25 -8.69 -8.24
C TYR A 14 -3.24 -7.62 -7.84
N LEU A 15 -3.43 -6.38 -8.31
CA LEU A 15 -2.51 -5.27 -8.00
C LEU A 15 -2.57 -4.87 -6.53
N PHE A 16 -3.74 -4.89 -5.89
CA PHE A 16 -3.86 -4.67 -4.46
C PHE A 16 -3.15 -5.76 -3.65
N ASN A 17 -3.28 -7.02 -4.07
CA ASN A 17 -2.55 -8.12 -3.42
C ASN A 17 -1.02 -7.97 -3.55
N GLU A 18 -0.53 -7.50 -4.71
CA GLU A 18 0.89 -7.16 -4.86
C GLU A 18 1.33 -6.04 -3.92
N LEU A 19 0.51 -5.00 -3.71
CA LEU A 19 0.82 -3.92 -2.76
C LEU A 19 0.87 -4.42 -1.31
N VAL A 20 -0.05 -5.30 -0.92
CA VAL A 20 -0.04 -5.96 0.40
C VAL A 20 1.23 -6.79 0.58
N GLN A 21 1.57 -7.61 -0.40
CA GLN A 21 2.78 -8.44 -0.35
C GLN A 21 4.05 -7.59 -0.25
N LEU A 22 4.13 -6.51 -1.04
CA LEU A 22 5.24 -5.57 -1.00
C LEU A 22 5.37 -4.91 0.39
N LEU A 23 4.26 -4.47 0.98
CA LEU A 23 4.24 -3.85 2.29
C LEU A 23 4.81 -4.79 3.36
N TYR A 24 4.34 -6.03 3.43
CA TYR A 24 4.82 -6.97 4.44
C TYR A 24 6.25 -7.44 4.21
N VAL A 25 6.65 -7.68 2.96
CA VAL A 25 8.05 -8.06 2.66
C VAL A 25 9.01 -6.96 3.10
N THR A 26 8.70 -5.71 2.75
CA THR A 26 9.54 -4.56 3.13
C THR A 26 9.50 -4.28 4.63
N PHE A 27 8.36 -4.47 5.30
CA PHE A 27 8.27 -4.42 6.76
C PHE A 27 9.25 -5.40 7.43
N PHE A 28 9.27 -6.66 7.01
CA PHE A 28 10.17 -7.66 7.62
C PHE A 28 11.65 -7.36 7.35
N VAL A 29 11.99 -6.73 6.22
CA VAL A 29 13.35 -6.27 5.97
C VAL A 29 13.74 -5.16 6.95
N GLN A 30 12.85 -4.20 7.20
CA GLN A 30 13.11 -3.10 8.15
C GLN A 30 13.15 -3.60 9.60
N ASP A 31 12.22 -4.47 10.00
CA ASP A 31 12.17 -5.07 11.34
C ASP A 31 13.41 -5.91 11.65
N ALA A 32 13.97 -6.58 10.64
CA ALA A 32 15.26 -7.27 10.75
C ALA A 32 16.47 -6.33 10.81
N GLY A 33 16.27 -5.00 10.75
CA GLY A 33 17.31 -3.98 10.90
C GLY A 33 18.08 -3.66 9.62
N TYR A 34 17.56 -4.03 8.44
CA TYR A 34 18.22 -3.80 7.15
C TYR A 34 17.90 -2.43 6.51
N GLY A 35 17.23 -1.53 7.23
CA GLY A 35 17.05 -0.15 6.79
C GLY A 35 16.66 0.79 7.93
N ASP A 36 16.38 2.04 7.55
CA ASP A 36 16.20 3.17 8.49
C ASP A 36 14.76 3.69 8.54
N THR A 37 13.80 2.96 7.96
CA THR A 37 12.40 3.38 7.91
C THR A 37 11.70 3.01 9.20
N ASP A 38 11.10 3.99 9.88
CA ASP A 38 10.32 3.75 11.10
C ASP A 38 9.12 2.82 10.81
N LEU A 39 8.96 1.77 11.63
CA LEU A 39 7.88 0.80 11.51
C LEU A 39 6.48 1.46 11.58
N ILE A 40 6.35 2.65 12.17
CA ILE A 40 5.10 3.41 12.17
C ILE A 40 4.63 3.80 10.75
N ILE A 41 5.56 3.92 9.79
CA ILE A 41 5.26 4.23 8.39
C ILE A 41 4.52 3.05 7.75
N TYR A 42 4.94 1.82 8.07
CA TYR A 42 4.28 0.60 7.61
C TYR A 42 2.86 0.46 8.17
N ALA A 43 2.67 0.72 9.46
CA ALA A 43 1.34 0.70 10.07
C ALA A 43 0.38 1.72 9.43
N ARG A 44 0.88 2.90 9.05
CA ARG A 44 0.08 3.91 8.33
C ARG A 44 -0.29 3.46 6.91
N ALA A 45 0.65 2.86 6.20
CA ALA A 45 0.43 2.33 4.87
C ALA A 45 -0.52 1.11 4.87
N GLU A 46 -0.45 0.27 5.90
CA GLU A 46 -1.39 -0.84 6.13
C GLU A 46 -2.82 -0.33 6.30
N ALA A 47 -3.02 0.67 7.18
CA ALA A 47 -4.33 1.27 7.41
C ALA A 47 -4.92 1.91 6.13
N VAL A 48 -4.06 2.45 5.25
CA VAL A 48 -4.47 2.94 3.93
C VAL A 48 -4.93 1.79 3.04
N LEU A 49 -4.16 0.69 2.96
CA LEU A 49 -4.52 -0.46 2.16
C LEU A 49 -5.82 -1.12 2.63
N GLU A 50 -6.05 -1.22 3.94
CA GLU A 50 -7.29 -1.76 4.49
C GLU A 50 -8.51 -0.96 4.05
N ARG A 51 -8.44 0.38 4.09
CA ARG A 51 -9.53 1.24 3.60
C ARG A 51 -9.76 1.07 2.10
N GLY A 52 -8.68 0.99 1.32
CA GLY A 52 -8.76 0.73 -0.12
C GLY A 52 -9.39 -0.64 -0.43
N LEU A 53 -9.06 -1.69 0.35
CA LEU A 53 -9.65 -3.01 0.23
C LEU A 53 -11.14 -3.01 0.58
N GLN A 54 -11.52 -2.33 1.66
CA GLN A 54 -12.92 -2.21 2.06
C GLN A 54 -13.76 -1.49 0.98
N ARG A 55 -13.21 -0.42 0.39
CA ARG A 55 -13.83 0.25 -0.77
C ARG A 55 -13.90 -0.66 -1.99
N ALA A 56 -12.85 -1.41 -2.29
CA ALA A 56 -12.84 -2.34 -3.40
C ALA A 56 -13.90 -3.46 -3.24
N GLU A 57 -14.15 -3.90 -2.00
CA GLU A 57 -15.18 -4.89 -1.71
C GLU A 57 -16.60 -4.33 -1.88
N VAL A 58 -16.86 -3.13 -1.37
CA VAL A 58 -18.19 -2.49 -1.36
C VAL A 58 -18.52 -1.86 -2.71
N GLU A 59 -17.59 -1.10 -3.29
CA GLU A 59 -17.81 -0.23 -4.45
C GLU A 59 -17.23 -0.80 -5.74
N ARG A 60 -16.47 -1.91 -5.68
CA ARG A 60 -15.71 -2.48 -6.81
C ARG A 60 -14.67 -1.54 -7.39
N LEU A 61 -14.26 -0.53 -6.63
CA LEU A 61 -13.23 0.44 -6.99
C LEU A 61 -11.88 0.05 -6.37
N TRP A 62 -10.93 -0.31 -7.22
CA TRP A 62 -9.59 -0.73 -6.83
C TRP A 62 -8.61 0.44 -6.94
N GLU A 63 -8.81 1.47 -6.12
CA GLU A 63 -8.05 2.72 -6.22
C GLU A 63 -7.60 3.20 -4.85
N LEU A 64 -6.43 3.82 -4.79
CA LEU A 64 -5.98 4.57 -3.62
C LEU A 64 -6.35 6.04 -3.82
N GLU A 65 -6.96 6.66 -2.82
CA GLU A 65 -7.29 8.09 -2.90
C GLU A 65 -6.04 8.96 -2.89
N ALA A 66 -6.13 10.14 -3.50
CA ALA A 66 -5.00 11.09 -3.55
C ALA A 66 -4.43 11.44 -2.16
N ALA A 67 -5.29 11.47 -1.13
CA ALA A 67 -4.90 11.70 0.26
C ALA A 67 -4.11 10.53 0.88
N GLU A 68 -4.21 9.34 0.30
CA GLU A 68 -3.64 8.09 0.80
C GLU A 68 -2.27 7.78 0.20
N LEU A 69 -1.98 8.36 -0.97
CA LEU A 69 -0.73 8.17 -1.72
C LEU A 69 0.55 8.51 -0.93
N PRO A 70 0.60 9.60 -0.12
CA PRO A 70 1.83 9.94 0.60
C PRO A 70 2.27 8.85 1.58
N SER A 71 1.33 8.13 2.19
CA SER A 71 1.64 7.05 3.14
C SER A 71 2.30 5.86 2.44
N PHE A 72 1.82 5.53 1.24
CA PHE A 72 2.39 4.43 0.46
C PHE A 72 3.71 4.82 -0.22
N GLN A 73 3.85 6.08 -0.62
CA GLN A 73 5.09 6.59 -1.20
C GLN A 73 6.24 6.60 -0.18
N ALA A 74 5.95 6.81 1.11
CA ALA A 74 6.93 6.74 2.18
C ALA A 74 7.53 5.33 2.37
N VAL A 75 6.78 4.27 2.02
CA VAL A 75 7.27 2.87 2.07
C VAL A 75 8.19 2.54 0.87
N LEU A 76 8.03 3.25 -0.25
CA LEU A 76 8.76 3.01 -1.50
C LEU A 76 10.09 3.77 -1.62
N GLN A 77 10.51 4.51 -0.58
CA GLN A 77 11.72 5.34 -0.60
C GLN A 77 12.99 4.55 -0.29
#